data_AF-A0A958R4G5-F1
#
_entry.id   AF-A0A958R4G5-F1
#
_cell.length_a   1.000
_cell.length_b   1.000
_cell.length_c   1.000
_cell.angle_alpha   90.00
_cell.angle_beta   90.00
_cell.angle_gamma   90.00
#
_symmetry.space_group_name_H-M   'P 1'
#
loop_
_entity.id
_entity.type
_entity.pdbx_description
1 polymer ?
#
loop_
_entity_poly.entity_id
_entity_poly.type
_entity_poly.pdbx_seq_one_letter_code
_entity_poly.pdbx_strand_id
1 'polypeptide(L)'
;MKRFKAYREILVMGFSLLMVLTIAVSTAIAGGEGTALVIIDMQPRFVTRNRNHGTDENQAKVDQIIDSQVVAIQKAKELGLPIVVVEYENYGDTNAALKKAIGDYKRVRYFQKDRDGMFDPRNSFRGPLMEHLKEQDIGTLLITGANGGACVKRSIRGALENDYQVIAYAEGIADFNFKEFIYPYKYKKDQIDVTCAKCTFREVSGADQLMRAIMGKGWIARPMIEGSGVGAKGSR
;
A
#
# COMPACT_ATOMS: atom_id res chain seq x y z
N MET A 1 37.47 -56.35 -7.27
CA MET A 1 36.19 -56.04 -6.58
C MET A 1 36.24 -54.97 -5.48
N LYS A 2 37.35 -54.73 -4.76
CA LYS A 2 37.39 -53.70 -3.69
C LYS A 2 37.34 -52.23 -4.17
N ARG A 3 37.71 -51.93 -5.42
CA ARG A 3 37.70 -50.55 -5.97
C ARG A 3 36.31 -50.01 -6.34
N PHE A 4 35.28 -50.85 -6.46
CA PHE A 4 33.92 -50.39 -6.79
C PHE A 4 33.12 -49.84 -5.59
N LYS A 5 33.55 -50.13 -4.35
CA LYS A 5 32.82 -49.71 -3.15
C LYS A 5 33.05 -48.23 -2.79
N ALA A 6 34.25 -47.71 -3.07
CA ALA A 6 34.63 -46.33 -2.74
C ALA A 6 33.90 -45.27 -3.60
N TYR A 7 33.55 -45.59 -4.86
CA TYR A 7 32.83 -44.64 -5.73
C TYR A 7 31.35 -44.49 -5.39
N ARG A 8 30.73 -45.51 -4.74
CA ARG A 8 29.33 -45.43 -4.31
C ARG A 8 29.13 -44.46 -3.13
N GLU A 9 30.11 -44.33 -2.24
CA GLU A 9 29.97 -43.46 -1.06
C GLU A 9 30.21 -41.98 -1.41
N ILE A 10 31.13 -41.69 -2.33
CA ILE A 10 31.38 -40.31 -2.82
C ILE A 10 30.19 -39.78 -3.63
N LEU A 11 29.52 -40.63 -4.41
CA LEU A 11 28.35 -40.23 -5.21
C LEU A 11 27.11 -39.91 -4.33
N VAL A 12 26.93 -40.64 -3.22
CA VAL A 12 25.80 -40.48 -2.30
C VAL A 12 25.96 -39.24 -1.40
N MET A 13 27.20 -38.91 -0.99
CA MET A 13 27.46 -37.66 -0.27
C MET A 13 27.30 -36.42 -1.17
N GLY A 14 27.70 -36.50 -2.46
CA GLY A 14 27.50 -35.40 -3.41
C GLY A 14 26.02 -35.10 -3.70
N PHE A 15 25.18 -36.14 -3.82
CA PHE A 15 23.75 -35.96 -4.08
C PHE A 15 22.97 -35.44 -2.85
N SER A 16 23.41 -35.81 -1.65
CA SER A 16 22.79 -35.31 -0.40
C SER A 16 23.15 -33.84 -0.14
N LEU A 17 24.38 -33.41 -0.46
CA LEU A 17 24.77 -32.00 -0.36
C LEU A 17 24.04 -31.13 -1.40
N LEU A 18 23.80 -31.66 -2.61
CA LEU A 18 23.06 -30.97 -3.68
C LEU A 18 21.55 -30.86 -3.37
N MET A 19 20.95 -31.85 -2.68
CA MET A 19 19.57 -31.78 -2.22
C MET A 19 19.37 -30.81 -1.04
N VAL A 20 20.32 -30.73 -0.10
CA VAL A 20 20.24 -29.74 0.98
C VAL A 20 20.41 -28.31 0.44
N LEU A 21 21.17 -28.13 -0.65
CA LEU A 21 21.31 -26.83 -1.31
C LEU A 21 20.09 -26.43 -2.18
N THR A 22 19.27 -27.39 -2.63
CA THR A 22 18.05 -27.08 -3.42
C THR A 22 16.81 -26.82 -2.57
N ILE A 23 16.75 -27.29 -1.32
CA ILE A 23 15.61 -27.04 -0.41
C ILE A 23 15.66 -25.62 0.20
N ALA A 24 16.79 -24.91 0.12
CA ALA A 24 16.94 -23.57 0.67
C ALA A 24 16.55 -22.41 -0.28
N VAL A 25 15.94 -22.69 -1.44
CA VAL A 25 15.69 -21.65 -2.48
C VAL A 25 14.19 -21.34 -2.70
N SER A 26 13.28 -21.93 -1.93
CA SER A 26 11.83 -21.85 -2.27
C SER A 26 10.96 -20.99 -1.35
N THR A 27 11.53 -20.17 -0.48
CA THR A 27 10.72 -19.26 0.37
C THR A 27 11.24 -17.81 0.35
N ALA A 28 11.60 -17.29 -0.82
CA ALA A 28 11.51 -15.85 -1.04
C ALA A 28 10.03 -15.51 -1.26
N ILE A 29 9.27 -15.48 -0.16
CA ILE A 29 7.87 -15.07 -0.18
C ILE A 29 7.88 -13.59 -0.58
N ALA A 30 7.32 -13.33 -1.77
CA ALA A 30 7.02 -12.00 -2.24
C ALA A 30 6.22 -11.24 -1.17
N GLY A 31 6.85 -10.22 -0.60
CA GLY A 31 6.31 -9.39 0.45
C GLY A 31 7.46 -8.60 1.04
N GLY A 32 7.82 -7.49 0.41
CA GLY A 32 8.90 -6.63 0.92
C GLY A 32 8.60 -6.17 2.35
N GLU A 33 9.64 -5.95 3.16
CA GLU A 33 9.45 -5.55 4.56
C GLU A 33 9.18 -4.05 4.72
N GLY A 34 9.47 -3.27 3.68
CA GLY A 34 9.38 -1.82 3.68
C GLY A 34 7.95 -1.29 3.61
N THR A 35 7.76 -0.09 4.17
CA THR A 35 6.55 0.72 4.02
C THR A 35 6.85 1.98 3.22
N ALA A 36 5.99 2.31 2.24
CA ALA A 36 6.01 3.60 1.55
C ALA A 36 4.75 4.41 1.90
N LEU A 37 4.90 5.72 2.06
CA LEU A 37 3.78 6.66 2.04
C LEU A 37 3.41 6.94 0.59
N VAL A 38 2.13 6.81 0.24
CA VAL A 38 1.60 7.08 -1.09
C VAL A 38 0.58 8.23 -0.99
N ILE A 39 0.78 9.27 -1.80
CA ILE A 39 -0.10 10.44 -1.89
C ILE A 39 -0.71 10.48 -3.29
N ILE A 40 -2.04 10.33 -3.37
CA ILE A 40 -2.75 10.18 -4.64
C ILE A 40 -3.54 11.44 -4.98
N ASP A 41 -3.30 12.02 -6.16
CA ASP A 41 -4.16 13.01 -6.83
C ASP A 41 -4.51 14.24 -5.98
N MET A 42 -3.59 14.70 -5.14
CA MET A 42 -3.79 15.92 -4.33
C MET A 42 -3.52 17.21 -5.11
N GLN A 43 -3.94 17.25 -6.38
CA GLN A 43 -3.77 18.38 -7.28
C GLN A 43 -4.97 19.36 -7.17
N PRO A 44 -4.78 20.66 -7.43
CA PRO A 44 -5.85 21.67 -7.34
C PRO A 44 -7.10 21.34 -8.15
N ARG A 45 -6.97 20.64 -9.28
CA ARG A 45 -8.11 20.26 -10.14
C ARG A 45 -9.13 19.37 -9.43
N PHE A 46 -8.68 18.49 -8.52
CA PHE A 46 -9.57 17.63 -7.74
C PHE A 46 -10.30 18.38 -6.64
N VAL A 47 -9.58 19.25 -5.93
CA VAL A 47 -10.14 20.10 -4.86
C VAL A 47 -11.16 21.08 -5.44
N THR A 48 -10.84 21.72 -6.56
CA THR A 48 -11.67 22.79 -7.13
C THR A 48 -12.83 22.30 -7.99
N ARG A 49 -12.95 20.97 -8.16
CA ARG A 49 -13.95 20.34 -9.03
C ARG A 49 -15.36 20.79 -8.65
N ASN A 50 -16.18 21.08 -9.67
CA ASN A 50 -17.59 21.49 -9.52
C ASN A 50 -17.82 22.77 -8.69
N ARG A 51 -16.78 23.57 -8.39
CA ARG A 51 -16.87 24.81 -7.57
C ARG A 51 -17.36 24.61 -6.13
N ASN A 52 -17.39 23.38 -5.62
CA ASN A 52 -17.93 23.09 -4.28
C ASN A 52 -16.99 23.53 -3.14
N HIS A 53 -15.70 23.70 -3.41
CA HIS A 53 -14.68 24.15 -2.45
C HIS A 53 -14.88 25.57 -1.91
N GLY A 54 -15.62 26.44 -2.61
CA GLY A 54 -15.78 27.85 -2.24
C GLY A 54 -16.72 28.11 -1.05
N THR A 55 -17.23 27.07 -0.40
CA THR A 55 -18.01 27.21 0.84
C THR A 55 -17.08 27.07 2.04
N ASP A 56 -17.30 27.85 3.10
CA ASP A 56 -16.45 27.84 4.29
C ASP A 56 -16.31 26.44 4.91
N GLU A 57 -17.39 25.63 4.88
CA GLU A 57 -17.36 24.26 5.40
C GLU A 57 -16.45 23.34 4.57
N ASN A 58 -16.53 23.40 3.23
CA ASN A 58 -15.67 22.58 2.38
C ASN A 58 -14.23 23.07 2.40
N GLN A 59 -13.99 24.38 2.51
CA GLN A 59 -12.63 24.92 2.67
C GLN A 59 -11.99 24.43 3.98
N ALA A 60 -12.72 24.43 5.10
CA ALA A 60 -12.22 23.89 6.36
C ALA A 60 -11.85 22.40 6.24
N LYS A 61 -12.63 21.59 5.51
CA LYS A 61 -12.30 20.18 5.23
C LYS A 61 -11.04 20.04 4.37
N VAL A 62 -10.85 20.93 3.38
CA VAL A 62 -9.63 20.98 2.55
C VAL A 62 -8.40 21.28 3.39
N ASP A 63 -8.49 22.26 4.29
CA ASP A 63 -7.37 22.62 5.16
C ASP A 63 -7.04 21.45 6.10
N GLN A 64 -8.06 20.81 6.69
CA GLN A 64 -7.87 19.65 7.58
C GLN A 64 -7.21 18.44 6.90
N ILE A 65 -7.61 18.09 5.68
CA ILE A 65 -6.94 16.99 4.95
C ILE A 65 -5.50 17.35 4.58
N ILE A 66 -5.23 18.59 4.17
CA ILE A 66 -3.87 19.04 3.87
C ILE A 66 -2.99 18.93 5.11
N ASP A 67 -3.45 19.44 6.25
CA ASP A 67 -2.71 19.37 7.52
C ASP A 67 -2.45 17.92 7.95
N SER A 68 -3.46 17.05 7.82
CA SER A 68 -3.33 15.63 8.15
C SER A 68 -2.31 14.91 7.26
N GLN A 69 -2.25 15.24 5.97
CA GLN A 69 -1.25 14.69 5.06
C GLN A 69 0.15 15.29 5.30
N VAL A 70 0.25 16.57 5.68
CA VAL A 70 1.52 17.17 6.12
C VAL A 70 2.09 16.40 7.31
N VAL A 71 1.26 16.07 8.30
CA VAL A 71 1.67 15.22 9.44
C VAL A 71 2.18 13.86 8.94
N ALA A 72 1.46 13.19 8.04
CA ALA A 72 1.89 11.90 7.49
C ALA A 72 3.24 12.01 6.74
N ILE A 73 3.46 13.07 5.96
CA ILE A 73 4.72 13.35 5.27
C ILE A 73 5.86 13.56 6.27
N GLN A 74 5.63 14.35 7.32
CA GLN A 74 6.64 14.57 8.36
C GLN A 74 7.03 13.27 9.05
N LYS A 75 6.04 12.42 9.39
CA LYS A 75 6.31 11.10 9.99
C LYS A 75 7.03 10.15 9.04
N ALA A 76 6.66 10.12 7.76
CA ALA A 76 7.38 9.35 6.76
C ALA A 76 8.86 9.81 6.67
N LYS A 77 9.13 11.11 6.70
CA LYS A 77 10.49 11.66 6.68
C LYS A 77 11.29 11.33 7.94
N GLU A 78 10.69 11.50 9.12
CA GLU A 78 11.32 11.16 10.42
C GLU A 78 11.77 9.70 10.46
N LEU A 79 10.97 8.79 9.89
CA LEU A 79 11.23 7.35 9.84
C LEU A 79 12.03 6.92 8.60
N GLY A 80 12.41 7.87 7.74
CA GLY A 80 13.16 7.58 6.52
C GLY A 80 12.39 6.76 5.49
N LEU A 81 11.05 6.74 5.50
CA LEU A 81 10.24 5.97 4.56
C LEU A 81 10.27 6.58 3.14
N PRO A 82 10.22 5.78 2.07
CA PRO A 82 9.94 6.29 0.74
C PRO A 82 8.58 7.01 0.67
N ILE A 83 8.53 8.09 -0.10
CA ILE A 83 7.30 8.81 -0.43
C ILE A 83 7.05 8.68 -1.93
N VAL A 84 5.90 8.16 -2.30
CA VAL A 84 5.43 8.06 -3.67
C VAL A 84 4.29 9.06 -3.87
N VAL A 85 4.46 9.98 -4.81
CA VAL A 85 3.42 10.92 -5.19
C VAL A 85 2.88 10.52 -6.55
N VAL A 86 1.57 10.31 -6.65
CA VAL A 86 0.88 9.92 -7.88
C VAL A 86 -0.05 11.05 -8.30
N GLU A 87 0.16 11.58 -9.49
CA GLU A 87 -0.58 12.72 -10.05
C GLU A 87 -1.34 12.30 -11.29
N TYR A 88 -2.54 12.84 -11.51
CA TYR A 88 -3.24 12.69 -12.77
C TYR A 88 -2.63 13.63 -13.82
N GLU A 89 -2.33 13.11 -15.01
CA GLU A 89 -1.78 13.90 -16.12
C GLU A 89 -2.67 15.10 -16.46
N ASN A 90 -2.04 16.25 -16.73
CA ASN A 90 -2.70 17.52 -17.09
C ASN A 90 -3.56 18.16 -15.99
N TYR A 91 -3.49 17.71 -14.74
CA TYR A 91 -4.28 18.25 -13.62
C TYR A 91 -3.49 19.23 -12.74
N GLY A 92 -2.28 19.59 -13.16
CA GLY A 92 -1.34 20.46 -12.46
C GLY A 92 -0.41 19.68 -11.54
N ASP A 93 0.18 20.35 -10.56
CA ASP A 93 1.04 19.72 -9.57
C ASP A 93 0.27 19.40 -8.29
N THR A 94 0.81 18.48 -7.50
CA THR A 94 0.39 18.26 -6.11
C THR A 94 0.35 19.58 -5.33
N ASN A 95 -0.61 19.69 -4.40
CA ASN A 95 -0.85 20.86 -3.57
C ASN A 95 0.46 21.44 -3.00
N ALA A 96 0.60 22.77 -3.08
CA ALA A 96 1.83 23.47 -2.71
C ALA A 96 2.27 23.26 -1.26
N ALA A 97 1.32 23.11 -0.31
CA ALA A 97 1.63 22.83 1.09
C ALA A 97 2.25 21.44 1.26
N LEU A 98 1.73 20.44 0.53
CA LEU A 98 2.30 19.08 0.53
C LEU A 98 3.69 19.05 -0.12
N LYS A 99 3.86 19.72 -1.28
CA LYS A 99 5.18 19.88 -1.92
C LYS A 99 6.18 20.56 -0.98
N LYS A 100 5.75 21.59 -0.25
CA LYS A 100 6.57 22.27 0.77
C LYS A 100 6.95 21.34 1.92
N ALA A 101 6.02 20.51 2.41
CA ALA A 101 6.28 19.55 3.48
C ALA A 101 7.26 18.45 3.05
N ILE A 102 7.17 17.99 1.80
CA ILE A 102 8.15 17.07 1.19
C ILE A 102 9.53 17.74 1.14
N GLY A 103 9.62 18.95 0.58
CA GLY A 103 10.86 19.72 0.49
C GLY A 103 11.93 19.01 -0.35
N ASP A 104 13.15 18.95 0.14
CA ASP A 104 14.32 18.36 -0.53
C ASP A 104 14.55 16.88 -0.16
N TYR A 105 13.55 16.23 0.43
CA TYR A 105 13.62 14.85 0.90
C TYR A 105 14.02 13.89 -0.23
N LYS A 106 15.13 13.16 -0.05
CA LYS A 106 15.77 12.41 -1.14
C LYS A 106 15.05 11.13 -1.55
N ARG A 107 14.19 10.58 -0.69
CA ARG A 107 13.44 9.33 -0.96
C ARG A 107 12.01 9.60 -1.45
N VAL A 108 11.84 10.62 -2.28
CA VAL A 108 10.55 10.91 -2.94
C VAL A 108 10.62 10.54 -4.42
N ARG A 109 9.56 9.94 -4.95
CA ARG A 109 9.38 9.70 -6.39
C ARG A 109 7.98 10.13 -6.83
N TYR A 110 7.92 10.80 -7.97
CA TYR A 110 6.69 11.25 -8.59
C TYR A 110 6.35 10.37 -9.80
N PHE A 111 5.08 10.04 -9.95
CA PHE A 111 4.54 9.32 -11.10
C PHE A 111 3.29 10.04 -11.61
N GLN A 112 3.12 10.05 -12.92
CA GLN A 112 1.94 10.61 -13.57
C GLN A 112 1.09 9.51 -14.17
N LYS A 113 -0.22 9.58 -13.95
CA LYS A 113 -1.21 8.58 -14.37
C LYS A 113 -2.28 9.18 -15.27
N ASP A 114 -2.86 8.35 -16.11
CA ASP A 114 -3.94 8.73 -17.01
C ASP A 114 -5.24 7.93 -16.77
N ARG A 115 -5.31 7.13 -15.69
CA ARG A 115 -6.50 6.36 -15.26
C ARG A 115 -6.80 6.49 -13.76
N ASP A 116 -7.96 5.99 -13.36
CA ASP A 116 -8.49 6.11 -12.00
C ASP A 116 -7.83 5.18 -10.97
N GLY A 117 -6.62 4.64 -11.16
CA GLY A 117 -5.96 3.84 -10.13
C GLY A 117 -4.49 3.62 -10.45
N MET A 118 -3.60 3.68 -9.46
CA MET A 118 -2.16 3.70 -9.72
C MET A 118 -1.61 2.40 -10.33
N PHE A 119 -2.30 1.28 -10.14
CA PHE A 119 -1.96 -0.03 -10.69
C PHE A 119 -2.82 -0.45 -11.90
N ASP A 120 -3.62 0.45 -12.49
CA ASP A 120 -4.38 0.11 -13.71
C ASP A 120 -3.40 -0.40 -14.79
N PRO A 121 -3.63 -1.57 -15.41
CA PRO A 121 -2.72 -2.15 -16.39
C PRO A 121 -2.53 -1.29 -17.65
N ARG A 122 -3.43 -0.32 -17.88
CA ARG A 122 -3.36 0.60 -19.02
C ARG A 122 -2.57 1.87 -18.71
N ASN A 123 -2.18 2.09 -17.45
CA ASN A 123 -1.30 3.20 -17.11
C ASN A 123 0.10 2.96 -17.68
N SER A 124 0.63 3.94 -18.41
CA SER A 124 1.99 3.92 -18.96
C SER A 124 3.09 3.77 -17.90
N PHE A 125 2.90 4.34 -16.71
CA PHE A 125 3.87 4.33 -15.61
C PHE A 125 3.73 3.11 -14.67
N ARG A 126 2.78 2.19 -14.87
CA ARG A 126 2.57 1.05 -13.96
C ARG A 126 3.85 0.23 -13.78
N GLY A 127 4.56 -0.07 -14.87
CA GLY A 127 5.84 -0.78 -14.83
C GLY A 127 6.88 -0.06 -13.96
N PRO A 128 7.23 1.19 -14.28
CA PRO A 128 8.12 2.01 -13.45
C PRO A 128 7.72 2.13 -11.97
N LEU A 129 6.42 2.23 -11.66
CA LEU A 129 5.95 2.24 -10.27
C LEU A 129 6.26 0.91 -9.57
N MET A 130 5.90 -0.21 -10.20
CA MET A 130 6.14 -1.54 -9.62
C MET A 130 7.63 -1.84 -9.45
N GLU A 131 8.45 -1.43 -10.42
CA GLU A 131 9.92 -1.54 -10.34
C GLU A 131 10.46 -0.73 -9.16
N HIS A 132 10.05 0.53 -9.02
CA HIS A 132 10.46 1.38 -7.91
C HIS A 132 10.08 0.81 -6.54
N LEU A 133 8.86 0.31 -6.37
CA LEU A 133 8.42 -0.32 -5.13
C LEU A 133 9.25 -1.57 -4.80
N LYS A 134 9.55 -2.38 -5.81
CA LYS A 134 10.38 -3.58 -5.67
C LYS A 134 11.84 -3.26 -5.32
N GLU A 135 12.45 -2.28 -5.99
CA GLU A 135 13.84 -1.85 -5.72
C GLU A 135 14.03 -1.33 -4.27
N GLN A 136 12.97 -0.77 -3.70
CA GLN A 136 12.95 -0.26 -2.32
C GLN A 136 12.49 -1.32 -1.30
N ASP A 137 12.30 -2.58 -1.72
CA ASP A 137 11.77 -3.68 -0.91
C ASP A 137 10.46 -3.32 -0.18
N ILE A 138 9.54 -2.63 -0.86
CA ILE A 138 8.27 -2.20 -0.29
C ILE A 138 7.24 -3.33 -0.42
N GLY A 139 6.64 -3.72 0.70
CA GLY A 139 5.47 -4.61 0.73
C GLY A 139 4.24 -4.01 1.38
N THR A 140 4.36 -2.83 2.02
CA THR A 140 3.24 -2.11 2.63
C THR A 140 3.09 -0.70 2.07
N LEU A 141 1.86 -0.33 1.69
CA LEU A 141 1.53 1.00 1.19
C LEU A 141 0.62 1.70 2.20
N LEU A 142 1.12 2.80 2.77
CA LEU A 142 0.33 3.75 3.54
C LEU A 142 -0.29 4.77 2.58
N ILE A 143 -1.59 4.68 2.33
CA ILE A 143 -2.28 5.43 1.29
C ILE A 143 -3.02 6.65 1.88
N THR A 144 -2.83 7.79 1.22
CA THR A 144 -3.53 9.07 1.40
C THR A 144 -3.93 9.64 0.04
N GLY A 145 -4.83 10.64 0.02
CA GLY A 145 -5.10 11.39 -1.21
C GLY A 145 -6.59 11.62 -1.50
N ALA A 146 -6.90 11.84 -2.78
CA ALA A 146 -8.26 12.01 -3.28
C ALA A 146 -8.45 11.24 -4.61
N ASN A 147 -9.65 10.90 -5.04
CA ASN A 147 -10.88 10.85 -4.27
C ASN A 147 -11.05 9.47 -3.62
N GLY A 148 -11.50 9.45 -2.36
CA GLY A 148 -11.70 8.25 -1.55
C GLY A 148 -12.50 7.16 -2.25
N GLY A 149 -13.62 7.51 -2.89
CA GLY A 149 -14.51 6.58 -3.60
C GLY A 149 -14.09 6.23 -5.03
N ALA A 150 -13.05 6.87 -5.57
CA ALA A 150 -12.59 6.68 -6.95
C ALA A 150 -11.10 6.30 -7.00
N CYS A 151 -10.21 7.26 -7.26
CA CYS A 151 -8.78 7.05 -7.48
C CYS A 151 -8.08 6.30 -6.34
N VAL A 152 -8.39 6.69 -5.10
CA VAL A 152 -7.82 6.05 -3.90
C VAL A 152 -8.33 4.62 -3.78
N LYS A 153 -9.65 4.41 -3.86
CA LYS A 153 -10.27 3.08 -3.78
C LYS A 153 -9.72 2.09 -4.81
N ARG A 154 -9.63 2.51 -6.07
CA ARG A 154 -9.09 1.65 -7.14
C ARG A 154 -7.60 1.40 -6.99
N SER A 155 -6.84 2.36 -6.47
CA SER A 155 -5.42 2.16 -6.14
C SER A 155 -5.23 1.17 -4.99
N ILE A 156 -6.07 1.23 -3.95
CA ILE A 156 -6.10 0.26 -2.85
C ILE A 156 -6.38 -1.15 -3.41
N ARG A 157 -7.42 -1.32 -4.23
CA ARG A 157 -7.74 -2.62 -4.84
C ARG A 157 -6.60 -3.15 -5.69
N GLY A 158 -6.05 -2.31 -6.57
CA GLY A 158 -4.90 -2.68 -7.38
C GLY A 158 -3.67 -3.04 -6.55
N ALA A 159 -3.44 -2.39 -5.41
CA ALA A 159 -2.36 -2.75 -4.50
C ALA A 159 -2.55 -4.16 -3.94
N LEU A 160 -3.76 -4.46 -3.44
CA LEU A 160 -4.11 -5.78 -2.90
C LEU A 160 -4.01 -6.88 -3.98
N GLU A 161 -4.44 -6.59 -5.22
CA GLU A 161 -4.31 -7.50 -6.37
C GLU A 161 -2.85 -7.75 -6.79
N ASN A 162 -1.92 -6.89 -6.36
CA ASN A 162 -0.48 -7.04 -6.58
C ASN A 162 0.25 -7.42 -5.27
N ASP A 163 -0.45 -8.10 -4.35
CA ASP A 163 0.05 -8.67 -3.09
C ASP A 163 0.66 -7.65 -2.09
N TYR A 164 0.36 -6.37 -2.21
CA TYR A 164 0.76 -5.36 -1.23
C TYR A 164 -0.19 -5.36 -0.02
N GLN A 165 0.38 -5.12 1.17
CA GLN A 165 -0.39 -4.70 2.34
C GLN A 165 -0.81 -3.25 2.17
N VAL A 166 -2.01 -2.90 2.62
CA VAL A 166 -2.52 -1.52 2.51
C VAL A 166 -2.98 -1.01 3.87
N ILE A 167 -2.47 0.17 4.23
CA ILE A 167 -2.93 0.98 5.36
C ILE A 167 -3.57 2.24 4.77
N ALA A 168 -4.89 2.39 4.86
CA ALA A 168 -5.58 3.63 4.49
C ALA A 168 -5.63 4.57 5.71
N TYR A 169 -5.09 5.78 5.57
CA TYR A 169 -5.16 6.78 6.63
C TYR A 169 -6.38 7.67 6.43
N ALA A 170 -7.44 7.45 7.21
CA ALA A 170 -8.77 8.04 6.97
C ALA A 170 -8.75 9.58 6.97
N GLU A 171 -8.04 10.22 7.90
CA GLU A 171 -7.87 11.68 7.94
C GLU A 171 -6.95 12.22 6.85
N GLY A 172 -6.21 11.34 6.16
CA GLY A 172 -5.45 11.67 4.97
C GLY A 172 -6.21 11.45 3.66
N ILE A 173 -7.49 11.05 3.70
CA ILE A 173 -8.29 10.75 2.51
C ILE A 173 -9.60 11.55 2.52
N ALA A 174 -9.93 12.16 1.38
CA ALA A 174 -11.22 12.84 1.16
C ALA A 174 -11.84 12.41 -0.18
N ASP A 175 -13.14 12.64 -0.31
CA ASP A 175 -13.84 12.56 -1.59
C ASP A 175 -14.49 13.91 -1.92
N PHE A 176 -13.94 14.58 -2.94
CA PHE A 176 -14.36 15.91 -3.39
C PHE A 176 -15.45 15.86 -4.47
N ASN A 177 -15.94 14.67 -4.87
CA ASN A 177 -16.94 14.57 -5.92
C ASN A 177 -18.36 14.94 -5.47
N PHE A 178 -18.58 15.16 -4.19
CA PHE A 178 -19.87 15.49 -3.60
C PHE A 178 -20.03 17.01 -3.38
N LYS A 179 -21.29 17.45 -3.23
CA LYS A 179 -21.59 18.85 -2.90
C LYS A 179 -21.03 19.21 -1.53
N GLU A 180 -21.38 18.43 -0.52
CA GLU A 180 -20.66 18.41 0.75
C GLU A 180 -19.51 17.40 0.62
N PHE A 181 -18.27 17.84 0.72
CA PHE A 181 -17.12 16.93 0.68
C PHE A 181 -17.20 15.89 1.79
N ILE A 182 -16.79 14.66 1.47
CA ILE A 182 -16.70 13.57 2.45
C ILE A 182 -15.29 13.58 3.05
N TYR A 183 -15.20 13.98 4.31
CA TYR A 183 -13.97 14.02 5.09
C TYR A 183 -14.26 13.80 6.59
N PRO A 184 -13.50 12.96 7.32
CA PRO A 184 -12.54 11.99 6.79
C PRO A 184 -13.25 10.91 5.96
N TYR A 185 -12.56 10.34 4.97
CA TYR A 185 -13.14 9.24 4.20
C TYR A 185 -12.95 7.92 4.92
N LYS A 186 -14.07 7.22 5.19
CA LYS A 186 -14.08 5.89 5.81
C LYS A 186 -14.73 4.87 4.88
N TYR A 187 -14.05 3.75 4.67
CA TYR A 187 -14.56 2.65 3.87
C TYR A 187 -15.54 1.80 4.67
N LYS A 188 -16.67 1.44 4.04
CA LYS A 188 -17.60 0.45 4.61
C LYS A 188 -17.01 -0.96 4.47
N LYS A 189 -17.46 -1.89 5.32
CA LYS A 189 -16.96 -3.28 5.47
C LYS A 189 -16.89 -4.08 4.15
N ASP A 190 -17.65 -3.67 3.14
CA ASP A 190 -17.82 -4.32 1.84
C ASP A 190 -17.27 -3.49 0.66
N GLN A 191 -16.73 -2.30 0.91
CA GLN A 191 -16.24 -1.44 -0.16
C GLN A 191 -14.85 -1.85 -0.66
N ILE A 192 -14.03 -2.43 0.20
CA ILE A 192 -12.72 -2.99 -0.13
C ILE A 192 -12.81 -4.50 0.01
N ASP A 193 -12.72 -5.21 -1.11
CA ASP A 193 -12.66 -6.67 -1.14
C ASP A 193 -11.19 -7.08 -1.14
N VAL A 194 -10.81 -7.91 -0.18
CA VAL A 194 -9.44 -8.43 -0.04
C VAL A 194 -9.43 -9.82 -0.64
N THR A 195 -9.06 -9.90 -1.91
CA THR A 195 -9.14 -11.14 -2.70
C THR A 195 -7.85 -11.96 -2.64
N CYS A 196 -6.74 -11.37 -2.22
CA CYS A 196 -5.46 -12.05 -2.20
C CYS A 196 -5.20 -12.73 -0.84
N ALA A 197 -4.54 -13.90 -0.86
CA ALA A 197 -4.37 -14.74 0.33
C ALA A 197 -3.39 -14.18 1.36
N LYS A 198 -2.48 -13.27 0.95
CA LYS A 198 -1.36 -12.80 1.77
C LYS A 198 -1.41 -11.30 2.09
N CYS A 199 -2.30 -10.54 1.48
CA CYS A 199 -2.47 -9.11 1.72
C CYS A 199 -3.47 -8.84 2.83
N THR A 200 -3.43 -7.63 3.34
CA THR A 200 -4.36 -7.10 4.32
C THR A 200 -4.70 -5.67 3.94
N PHE A 201 -5.93 -5.31 4.30
CA PHE A 201 -6.39 -3.94 4.27
C PHE A 201 -6.69 -3.50 5.70
N ARG A 202 -6.15 -2.36 6.11
CA ARG A 202 -6.43 -1.74 7.40
C ARG A 202 -6.73 -0.28 7.20
N GLU A 203 -7.83 0.19 7.77
CA GLU A 203 -8.08 1.61 7.93
C GLU A 203 -7.61 2.05 9.32
N VAL A 204 -6.89 3.17 9.39
CA VAL A 204 -6.42 3.75 10.65
C VAL A 204 -6.83 5.20 10.75
N SER A 205 -7.02 5.64 12.00
CA SER A 205 -7.46 7.01 12.30
C SER A 205 -6.61 7.66 13.39
N GLY A 206 -6.23 8.90 13.16
CA GLY A 206 -5.41 9.70 14.05
C GLY A 206 -3.91 9.35 14.05
N ALA A 207 -3.08 10.31 14.46
CA ALA A 207 -1.63 10.22 14.42
C ALA A 207 -1.07 9.02 15.21
N ASP A 208 -1.63 8.68 16.37
CA ASP A 208 -1.15 7.55 17.17
C ASP A 208 -1.38 6.19 16.49
N GLN A 209 -2.54 6.02 15.83
CA GLN A 209 -2.80 4.77 15.10
C GLN A 209 -1.97 4.71 13.82
N LEU A 210 -1.78 5.84 13.14
CA LEU A 210 -0.86 5.97 12.02
C LEU A 210 0.56 5.51 12.43
N MET A 211 1.10 6.05 13.51
CA MET A 211 2.42 5.68 14.01
C MET A 211 2.52 4.22 14.41
N ARG A 212 1.52 3.69 15.13
CA ARG A 212 1.48 2.25 15.47
C ARG A 212 1.40 1.36 14.23
N ALA A 213 0.69 1.78 13.19
CA ALA A 213 0.58 1.01 11.96
C ALA A 213 1.89 0.99 11.17
N ILE A 214 2.61 2.12 11.13
CA ILE A 214 3.94 2.22 10.49
C ILE A 214 5.01 1.46 11.28
N MET A 215 5.06 1.66 12.61
CA MET A 215 6.10 1.10 13.47
C MET A 215 5.84 -0.34 13.91
N GLY A 216 4.63 -0.86 13.68
CA GLY A 216 4.19 -2.19 14.08
C GLY A 216 4.87 -3.32 13.29
N LYS A 217 6.20 -3.41 13.37
CA LYS A 217 6.96 -4.64 13.11
C LYS A 217 6.67 -5.62 14.25
N GLY A 218 5.51 -6.24 14.16
CA GLY A 218 5.00 -7.23 15.10
C GLY A 218 3.99 -8.13 14.40
N TRP A 219 4.25 -8.47 13.14
CA TRP A 219 3.52 -9.52 12.43
C TRP A 219 4.00 -10.88 12.95
N ILE A 220 3.63 -11.21 14.19
CA ILE A 220 3.42 -12.61 14.53
C ILE A 220 2.23 -13.00 13.66
N ALA A 221 2.50 -13.71 12.56
CA ALA A 221 1.47 -14.38 11.81
C ALA A 221 0.62 -15.15 12.82
N ARG A 222 -0.60 -14.68 13.10
CA ARG A 222 -1.54 -15.52 13.83
C ARG A 222 -1.70 -16.77 12.97
N PRO A 223 -1.42 -17.98 13.49
CA PRO A 223 -1.72 -19.18 12.74
C PRO A 223 -3.18 -19.09 12.31
N MET A 224 -3.43 -19.38 11.03
CA MET A 224 -4.80 -19.55 10.55
C MET A 224 -5.49 -20.49 11.51
N ILE A 225 -6.59 -20.03 12.10
CA ILE A 225 -7.46 -20.87 12.90
C ILE A 225 -7.94 -21.96 11.93
N GLU A 226 -7.34 -23.14 12.05
CA GLU A 226 -7.82 -24.33 11.37
C GLU A 226 -9.29 -24.51 11.73
N GLY A 227 -10.08 -24.75 10.69
CA GLY A 227 -11.52 -24.72 10.72
C GLY A 227 -12.11 -25.40 11.95
N SER A 228 -12.98 -24.66 12.64
CA SER A 228 -13.99 -25.26 13.49
C SER A 228 -14.77 -26.25 12.62
N GLY A 229 -14.47 -27.54 12.78
CA GLY A 229 -15.18 -28.63 12.15
C GLY A 229 -16.68 -28.45 12.37
N VAL A 230 -17.40 -28.33 11.26
CA VAL A 230 -18.86 -28.42 11.26
C VAL A 230 -19.19 -29.84 11.72
N GLY A 231 -19.60 -29.95 12.98
CA GLY A 231 -20.13 -31.17 13.55
C GLY A 231 -21.33 -31.63 12.73
N ALA A 232 -21.22 -32.83 12.18
CA ALA A 232 -22.33 -33.55 11.59
C ALA A 232 -23.43 -33.72 12.65
N LYS A 233 -24.60 -33.13 12.41
CA LYS A 233 -25.81 -33.47 13.15
C LYS A 233 -26.24 -34.88 12.74
N GLY A 234 -26.01 -35.83 13.65
CA GLY A 234 -26.63 -37.14 13.59
C GLY A 234 -28.14 -37.03 13.74
N SER A 235 -28.82 -37.80 12.90
CA SER A 235 -30.25 -38.09 12.92
C SER A 235 -30.66 -38.83 14.20
N ARG A 236 -31.84 -38.46 14.73
CA ARG A 236 -32.86 -39.35 15.31
C ARG A 236 -34.17 -38.60 15.39
#